data_AF-A0A847YUF1-F1
#
_entry.id   AF-A0A847YUF1-F1
#
_cell.length_a   1.000
_cell.length_b   1.000
_cell.length_c   1.000
_cell.angle_alpha   90.00
_cell.angle_beta   90.00
_cell.angle_gamma   90.00
#
_symmetry.space_group_name_H-M   'P 1'
#
loop_
_entity.id
_entity.type
_entity.pdbx_description
1 polymer ?
#
loop_
_entity_poly.entity_id
_entity_poly.type
_entity_poly.pdbx_seq_one_letter_code
_entity_poly.pdbx_strand_id
1 'polypeptide(L)'
;MSQYDDEFKNVKHGLPSENKTQQAKFNFFALFAVVGVIFAIFILLFGQTINTAGQQLNTIGGNSPAQMISVATLALLVGSIQSWVFKARIKSRALLYIFFSILGGAVAGLFGGILMNSGLNYGAGNGFIVGGVTGAIAGGISSLAQNGVMNNSRYGSKWFGYSFFSWAITFAIGFAISWGLRGAVDETISLALSAAFLMISSGIALVIFLNNTPQIEFS
;
A
#
# COMPACT_ATOMS: atom_id res chain seq x y z
N MET A 1 -42.37 -5.32 -0.10
CA MET A 1 -41.26 -5.41 -1.06
C MET A 1 -40.75 -4.01 -1.28
N SER A 2 -39.52 -3.74 -0.85
CA SER A 2 -39.00 -2.36 -0.74
C SER A 2 -38.34 -1.94 -2.05
N GLN A 3 -38.39 -0.64 -2.38
CA GLN A 3 -37.69 -0.03 -3.53
C GLN A 3 -36.20 -0.40 -3.67
N TYR A 4 -35.59 -0.96 -2.62
CA TYR A 4 -34.22 -1.47 -2.64
C TYR A 4 -34.03 -2.70 -3.54
N ASP A 5 -35.03 -3.56 -3.72
CA ASP A 5 -34.88 -4.80 -4.52
C ASP A 5 -34.84 -4.52 -6.04
N ASP A 6 -35.41 -3.41 -6.48
CA ASP A 6 -35.46 -3.04 -7.91
C ASP A 6 -34.19 -2.30 -8.38
N GLU A 7 -33.48 -1.59 -7.50
CA GLU A 7 -32.16 -1.02 -7.83
C GLU A 7 -31.10 -2.11 -8.06
N PHE A 8 -31.11 -3.19 -7.27
CA PHE A 8 -30.13 -4.29 -7.44
C PHE A 8 -30.35 -5.11 -8.72
N LYS A 9 -31.59 -5.17 -9.24
CA LYS A 9 -31.87 -5.83 -10.53
C LYS A 9 -31.31 -5.04 -11.71
N ASN A 10 -31.39 -3.72 -11.68
CA ASN A 10 -30.90 -2.86 -12.76
C ASN A 10 -29.37 -2.73 -12.80
N VAL A 11 -28.67 -2.92 -11.67
CA VAL A 11 -27.19 -2.94 -11.65
C VAL A 11 -26.62 -4.15 -12.38
N LYS A 12 -27.31 -5.30 -12.41
CA LYS A 12 -26.82 -6.50 -13.13
C LYS A 12 -26.71 -6.31 -14.65
N HIS A 13 -27.46 -5.38 -15.23
CA HIS A 13 -27.42 -5.11 -16.68
C HIS A 13 -26.28 -4.17 -17.12
N GLY A 14 -25.54 -3.58 -16.18
CA GLY A 14 -24.39 -2.70 -16.45
C GLY A 14 -23.03 -3.26 -16.06
N LEU A 15 -22.96 -4.44 -15.44
CA LEU A 15 -21.70 -5.05 -15.02
C LEU A 15 -20.92 -5.57 -16.24
N PRO A 16 -19.60 -5.29 -16.34
CA PRO A 16 -18.76 -5.89 -17.38
C PRO A 16 -18.88 -7.41 -17.31
N SER A 17 -18.88 -8.07 -18.47
CA SER A 17 -18.89 -9.54 -18.54
C SER A 17 -17.82 -10.12 -17.62
N GLU A 18 -18.09 -11.29 -17.06
CA GLU A 18 -17.20 -11.96 -16.09
C GLU A 18 -15.74 -12.03 -16.62
N ASN A 19 -15.58 -12.27 -17.93
CA ASN A 19 -14.30 -12.25 -18.63
C ASN A 19 -13.60 -10.88 -18.60
N LYS A 20 -14.30 -9.76 -18.83
CA LYS A 20 -13.71 -8.41 -18.77
C LYS A 20 -13.26 -8.05 -17.35
N THR A 21 -14.06 -8.46 -16.36
CA THR A 21 -13.77 -8.24 -14.94
C THR A 21 -12.58 -9.08 -14.47
N GLN A 22 -12.48 -10.35 -14.91
CA GLN A 22 -11.31 -11.19 -14.64
C GLN A 22 -10.05 -10.65 -15.32
N GLN A 23 -10.16 -10.19 -16.57
CA GLN A 23 -9.03 -9.60 -17.30
C GLN A 23 -8.51 -8.32 -16.64
N ALA A 24 -9.39 -7.43 -16.18
CA ALA A 24 -9.00 -6.22 -15.45
C ALA A 24 -8.23 -6.56 -14.16
N LYS A 25 -8.72 -7.53 -13.38
CA LYS A 25 -8.04 -8.01 -12.16
C LYS A 25 -6.65 -8.54 -12.44
N PHE A 26 -6.50 -9.37 -13.47
CA PHE A 26 -5.20 -9.90 -13.86
C PHE A 26 -4.25 -8.78 -14.28
N ASN A 27 -4.76 -7.80 -15.04
CA ASN A 27 -3.97 -6.63 -15.46
C ASN A 27 -3.51 -5.79 -14.26
N PHE A 28 -4.33 -5.60 -13.23
CA PHE A 28 -3.90 -4.86 -12.04
C PHE A 28 -2.86 -5.63 -11.24
N PHE A 29 -3.07 -6.92 -10.99
CA PHE A 29 -2.07 -7.75 -10.34
C PHE A 29 -0.74 -7.72 -11.10
N ALA A 30 -0.78 -7.91 -12.42
CA ALA A 30 0.39 -7.85 -13.28
C ALA A 30 1.08 -6.48 -13.24
N LEU A 31 0.32 -5.38 -13.22
CA LEU A 31 0.86 -4.03 -13.11
C LEU A 31 1.63 -3.84 -11.79
N PHE A 32 1.03 -4.23 -10.66
CA PHE A 32 1.71 -4.16 -9.36
C PHE A 32 2.96 -5.05 -9.31
N ALA A 33 2.90 -6.24 -9.90
CA ALA A 33 4.04 -7.15 -9.98
C ALA A 33 5.18 -6.55 -10.83
N VAL A 34 4.87 -6.00 -12.01
CA VAL A 34 5.85 -5.36 -12.89
C VAL A 34 6.48 -4.14 -12.20
N VAL A 35 5.68 -3.27 -11.57
CA VAL A 35 6.23 -2.12 -10.84
C VAL A 35 7.07 -2.59 -9.65
N GLY A 36 6.66 -3.64 -8.93
CA GLY A 36 7.43 -4.24 -7.86
C GLY A 36 8.78 -4.78 -8.31
N VAL A 37 8.83 -5.45 -9.47
CA VAL A 37 10.07 -5.95 -10.08
C VAL A 37 10.97 -4.79 -10.52
N ILE A 38 10.41 -3.78 -11.20
CA ILE A 38 11.17 -2.58 -11.60
C ILE A 38 11.76 -1.90 -10.37
N PHE A 39 10.98 -1.76 -9.30
CA PHE A 39 11.43 -1.12 -8.07
C PHE A 39 12.49 -1.93 -7.34
N ALA A 40 12.38 -3.26 -7.33
CA ALA A 40 13.43 -4.14 -6.82
C ALA A 40 14.72 -4.04 -7.63
N ILE A 41 14.64 -4.03 -8.98
CA ILE A 41 15.80 -3.83 -9.85
C ILE A 41 16.44 -2.47 -9.57
N PHE A 42 15.63 -1.42 -9.41
CA PHE A 42 16.13 -0.09 -9.04
C PHE A 42 16.89 -0.12 -7.72
N ILE A 43 16.37 -0.79 -6.69
CA ILE A 43 17.06 -0.96 -5.40
C ILE A 43 18.34 -1.77 -5.59
N LEU A 44 18.37 -2.81 -6.42
CA LEU A 44 19.60 -3.57 -6.68
C LEU A 44 20.68 -2.75 -7.39
N LEU A 45 20.29 -1.85 -8.31
CA LEU A 45 21.23 -1.02 -9.07
C LEU A 45 21.74 0.19 -8.26
N PHE A 46 20.89 0.77 -7.41
CA PHE A 46 21.20 2.01 -6.68
C PHE A 46 21.23 1.84 -5.15
N GLY A 47 21.15 0.60 -4.66
CA GLY A 47 20.97 0.29 -3.25
C GLY A 47 22.06 0.78 -2.33
N GLN A 48 23.33 0.74 -2.77
CA GLN A 48 24.43 1.30 -1.99
C GLN A 48 24.27 2.81 -1.76
N THR A 49 23.84 3.55 -2.80
CA THR A 49 23.55 4.97 -2.69
C THR A 49 22.35 5.22 -1.77
N ILE A 50 21.29 4.41 -1.90
CA ILE A 50 20.10 4.49 -1.03
C ILE A 50 20.46 4.22 0.43
N ASN A 51 21.26 3.18 0.69
CA ASN A 51 21.71 2.80 2.03
C ASN A 51 22.61 3.89 2.64
N THR A 52 23.52 4.46 1.85
CA THR A 52 24.38 5.57 2.30
C THR A 52 23.56 6.80 2.67
N ALA A 53 22.60 7.19 1.80
CA ALA A 53 21.68 8.29 2.09
C ALA A 53 20.82 8.00 3.32
N GLY A 54 20.31 6.77 3.46
CA GLY A 54 19.56 6.33 4.64
C GLY A 54 20.38 6.39 5.93
N GLN A 55 21.64 5.98 5.89
CA GLN A 55 22.57 6.09 7.02
C GLN A 55 22.83 7.55 7.42
N GLN A 56 23.02 8.45 6.45
CA GLN A 56 23.18 9.89 6.71
C GLN A 56 21.92 10.52 7.33
N LEU A 57 20.74 10.09 6.91
CA LEU A 57 19.49 10.52 7.54
C LEU A 57 19.37 9.98 8.97
N ASN A 58 19.81 8.73 9.18
CA ASN A 58 19.79 8.10 10.49
C ASN A 58 20.76 8.74 11.49
N THR A 59 21.90 9.27 11.05
CA THR A 59 22.82 9.99 11.94
C THR A 59 22.25 11.33 12.40
N ILE A 60 21.37 11.95 11.63
CA ILE A 60 20.76 13.26 11.97
C ILE A 60 19.51 13.10 12.85
N GLY A 61 18.67 12.09 12.59
CA GLY A 61 17.35 11.96 13.23
C GLY A 61 16.97 10.56 13.72
N GLY A 62 17.93 9.64 13.84
CA GLY A 62 17.64 8.23 14.11
C GLY A 62 16.87 7.57 12.99
N ASN A 63 16.20 6.43 13.22
CA ASN A 63 15.50 5.69 12.15
C ASN A 63 14.28 6.42 11.56
N SER A 64 13.82 7.52 12.17
CA SER A 64 12.57 8.21 11.81
C SER A 64 12.58 8.85 10.42
N PRO A 65 13.57 9.67 10.02
CA PRO A 65 13.53 10.31 8.71
C PRO A 65 13.64 9.32 7.55
N ALA A 66 14.52 8.31 7.68
CA ALA A 66 14.66 7.27 6.66
C ALA A 66 13.36 6.47 6.50
N GLN A 67 12.75 6.02 7.61
CA GLN A 67 11.47 5.29 7.56
C GLN A 67 10.34 6.15 7.00
N MET A 68 10.24 7.42 7.41
CA MET A 68 9.26 8.36 6.87
C MET A 68 9.36 8.45 5.34
N ILE A 69 10.56 8.64 4.79
CA ILE A 69 10.77 8.74 3.35
C ILE A 69 10.45 7.42 2.66
N SER A 70 10.96 6.28 3.16
CA SER A 70 10.74 4.98 2.54
C SER A 70 9.25 4.61 2.46
N VAL A 71 8.51 4.77 3.56
CA VAL A 71 7.08 4.44 3.60
C VAL A 71 6.26 5.43 2.77
N ALA A 72 6.61 6.72 2.78
CA ALA A 72 5.99 7.72 1.91
C ALA A 72 6.23 7.45 0.42
N THR A 73 7.43 7.02 0.03
CA THR A 73 7.73 6.64 -1.36
C THR A 73 6.93 5.42 -1.80
N LEU A 74 6.83 4.39 -0.96
CA LEU A 74 5.98 3.23 -1.27
C LEU A 74 4.51 3.64 -1.40
N ALA A 75 4.03 4.50 -0.50
CA ALA A 75 2.66 4.99 -0.55
C ALA A 75 2.38 5.90 -1.76
N LEU A 76 3.37 6.67 -2.21
CA LEU A 76 3.31 7.39 -3.48
C LEU A 76 3.10 6.43 -4.65
N LEU A 77 3.90 5.36 -4.74
CA LEU A 77 3.80 4.38 -5.82
C LEU A 77 2.44 3.68 -5.82
N VAL A 78 2.04 3.13 -4.67
CA VAL A 78 0.75 2.45 -4.53
C VAL A 78 -0.41 3.41 -4.81
N GLY A 79 -0.37 4.63 -4.24
CA GLY A 79 -1.37 5.66 -4.46
C GLY A 79 -1.46 6.11 -5.91
N SER A 80 -0.33 6.22 -6.62
CA SER A 80 -0.30 6.57 -8.04
C SER A 80 -0.93 5.47 -8.90
N ILE A 81 -0.61 4.20 -8.64
CA ILE A 81 -1.24 3.08 -9.36
C ILE A 81 -2.74 3.02 -9.06
N GLN A 82 -3.14 3.09 -7.79
CA GLN A 82 -4.55 3.12 -7.41
C GLN A 82 -5.28 4.31 -8.04
N SER A 83 -4.63 5.47 -8.15
CA SER A 83 -5.24 6.65 -8.79
C SER A 83 -5.54 6.42 -10.26
N TRP A 84 -4.70 5.64 -10.94
CA TRP A 84 -4.87 5.25 -12.34
C TRP A 84 -5.96 4.20 -12.49
N VAL A 85 -6.03 3.22 -11.58
CA VAL A 85 -7.10 2.20 -11.53
C VAL A 85 -8.46 2.86 -11.28
N PHE A 86 -8.55 3.76 -10.30
CA PHE A 86 -9.78 4.46 -9.94
C PHE A 86 -10.02 5.74 -10.74
N LYS A 87 -9.34 5.93 -11.89
CA LYS A 87 -9.34 7.18 -12.66
C LYS A 87 -10.74 7.70 -12.97
N ALA A 88 -11.72 6.82 -13.22
CA ALA A 88 -13.11 7.21 -13.48
C ALA A 88 -13.76 7.93 -12.28
N ARG A 89 -13.40 7.56 -11.04
CA ARG A 89 -13.96 8.12 -9.80
C ARG A 89 -13.24 9.36 -9.31
N ILE A 90 -11.92 9.42 -9.47
CA ILE A 90 -11.09 10.45 -8.85
C ILE A 90 -10.45 11.42 -9.84
N LYS A 91 -10.86 11.43 -11.12
CA LYS A 91 -10.18 12.16 -12.22
C LYS A 91 -9.74 13.59 -11.88
N SER A 92 -10.61 14.39 -11.26
CA SER A 92 -10.32 15.79 -10.90
C SER A 92 -9.56 15.96 -9.59
N ARG A 93 -9.41 14.89 -8.80
CA ARG A 93 -8.83 14.87 -7.46
C ARG A 93 -7.69 13.84 -7.32
N ALA A 94 -7.16 13.34 -8.44
CA ALA A 94 -6.11 12.30 -8.44
C ALA A 94 -4.86 12.75 -7.68
N LEU A 95 -4.45 14.02 -7.84
CA LEU A 95 -3.32 14.59 -7.09
C LEU A 95 -3.58 14.63 -5.59
N LEU A 96 -4.80 14.98 -5.16
CA LEU A 96 -5.17 14.95 -3.74
C LEU A 96 -5.18 13.52 -3.19
N TYR A 97 -5.67 12.56 -3.97
CA TYR A 97 -5.65 11.15 -3.59
C TYR A 97 -4.22 10.65 -3.36
N ILE A 98 -3.31 10.96 -4.29
CA ILE A 98 -1.88 10.62 -4.19
C ILE A 98 -1.24 11.34 -2.99
N PHE A 99 -1.52 12.63 -2.81
CA PHE A 99 -1.02 13.41 -1.67
C PHE A 99 -1.45 12.80 -0.34
N PHE A 100 -2.69 12.34 -0.22
CA PHE A 100 -3.16 11.66 0.98
C PHE A 100 -2.51 10.30 1.21
N SER A 101 -2.19 9.54 0.15
CA SER A 101 -1.35 8.35 0.28
C SER A 101 0.04 8.69 0.83
N ILE A 102 0.68 9.72 0.28
CA ILE A 102 2.00 10.19 0.75
C ILE A 102 1.92 10.59 2.23
N LEU A 103 0.91 11.36 2.61
CA LEU A 103 0.72 11.82 3.99
C LEU A 103 0.55 10.64 4.95
N GLY A 104 -0.29 9.66 4.60
CA GLY A 104 -0.46 8.46 5.41
C GLY A 104 0.84 7.66 5.54
N GLY A 105 1.57 7.51 4.44
CA GLY A 105 2.87 6.85 4.43
C GLY A 105 3.93 7.59 5.26
N ALA A 106 3.99 8.92 5.18
CA ALA A 106 4.93 9.73 5.95
C ALA A 106 4.65 9.64 7.45
N VAL A 107 3.38 9.81 7.87
CA VAL A 107 3.01 9.69 9.28
C VAL A 107 3.32 8.28 9.79
N ALA A 108 2.95 7.25 9.03
CA ALA A 108 3.27 5.88 9.38
C ALA A 108 4.77 5.61 9.52
N GLY A 109 5.58 6.07 8.56
CA GLY A 109 7.04 5.88 8.62
C GLY A 109 7.69 6.63 9.77
N LEU A 110 7.17 7.82 10.15
CA LEU A 110 7.59 8.51 11.36
C LEU A 110 7.33 7.66 12.61
N PHE A 111 6.12 7.12 12.75
CA PHE A 111 5.76 6.21 13.86
C PHE A 111 6.60 4.92 13.83
N GLY A 112 6.79 4.32 12.66
CA GLY A 112 7.62 3.12 12.48
C GLY A 112 9.06 3.36 12.95
N GLY A 113 9.66 4.51 12.57
CA GLY A 113 10.98 4.88 13.04
C GLY A 113 11.07 5.18 14.53
N ILE A 114 10.03 5.79 15.13
CA ILE A 114 9.95 5.96 16.60
C ILE A 114 9.94 4.60 17.30
N LEU A 115 9.12 3.66 16.82
CA LEU A 115 9.07 2.30 17.37
C LEU A 115 10.42 1.60 17.23
N MET A 116 11.09 1.72 16.08
CA MET A 116 12.42 1.16 15.87
C MET A 116 13.47 1.78 16.80
N ASN A 117 13.41 3.09 17.05
CA ASN A 117 14.31 3.79 17.98
C ASN A 117 14.06 3.42 19.45
N SER A 118 12.84 3.00 19.80
CA SER A 118 12.50 2.55 21.17
C SER A 118 13.06 1.16 21.53
N GLY A 119 13.77 0.50 20.61
CA GLY A 119 14.31 -0.84 20.82
C GLY A 119 13.31 -1.96 20.49
N LEU A 120 12.14 -1.65 19.93
CA LEU A 120 11.18 -2.66 19.45
C LEU A 120 11.59 -3.33 18.13
N ASN A 121 12.86 -3.24 17.72
CA ASN A 121 13.37 -3.83 16.48
C ASN A 121 14.25 -5.08 16.71
N TYR A 122 14.43 -5.54 17.95
CA TYR A 122 15.19 -6.75 18.26
C TYR A 122 14.31 -8.00 18.07
N GLY A 123 14.46 -8.68 16.92
CA GLY A 123 13.85 -9.99 16.64
C GLY A 123 12.70 -9.97 15.61
N ALA A 124 12.51 -11.10 14.91
CA ALA A 124 11.52 -11.24 13.84
C ALA A 124 10.07 -11.02 14.32
N GLY A 125 9.74 -11.47 15.53
CA GLY A 125 8.41 -11.24 16.14
C GLY A 125 8.10 -9.76 16.36
N ASN A 126 9.10 -8.98 16.77
CA ASN A 126 8.95 -7.54 16.97
C ASN A 126 8.92 -6.77 15.63
N GLY A 127 9.66 -7.25 14.62
CA GLY A 127 9.58 -6.73 13.24
C GLY A 127 8.18 -6.85 12.63
N PHE A 128 7.48 -7.95 12.92
CA PHE A 128 6.08 -8.14 12.50
C PHE A 128 5.15 -7.08 13.12
N ILE A 129 5.33 -6.76 14.41
CA ILE A 129 4.54 -5.75 15.12
C ILE A 129 4.83 -4.36 14.57
N VAL A 130 6.11 -3.99 14.44
CA VAL A 130 6.50 -2.67 13.90
C VAL A 130 5.96 -2.49 12.48
N GLY A 131 6.12 -3.50 11.62
CA GLY A 131 5.56 -3.49 10.27
C GLY A 131 4.03 -3.38 10.29
N GLY A 132 3.36 -4.20 11.09
CA GLY A 132 1.91 -4.21 11.21
C GLY A 132 1.32 -2.87 11.66
N VAL A 133 1.90 -2.25 12.69
CA VAL A 133 1.48 -0.93 13.18
C VAL A 133 1.75 0.15 12.13
N THR A 134 2.92 0.13 11.50
CA THR A 134 3.27 1.06 10.42
C THR A 134 2.26 0.95 9.27
N GLY A 135 1.98 -0.26 8.79
CA GLY A 135 1.01 -0.51 7.73
C GLY A 135 -0.41 -0.09 8.12
N ALA A 136 -0.85 -0.42 9.33
CA ALA A 136 -2.16 -0.03 9.85
C ALA A 136 -2.36 1.49 9.87
N ILE A 137 -1.35 2.23 10.36
CA ILE A 137 -1.37 3.70 10.38
C ILE A 137 -1.37 4.25 8.95
N ALA A 138 -0.54 3.70 8.06
CA ALA A 138 -0.46 4.16 6.68
C ALA A 138 -1.81 3.97 5.97
N GLY A 139 -2.37 2.77 6.02
CA GLY A 139 -3.66 2.45 5.41
C GLY A 139 -4.81 3.23 6.05
N GLY A 140 -4.81 3.38 7.38
CA GLY A 140 -5.83 4.11 8.11
C GLY A 140 -5.86 5.60 7.77
N ILE A 141 -4.73 6.30 7.88
CA ILE A 141 -4.65 7.74 7.59
C ILE A 141 -4.94 8.01 6.11
N SER A 142 -4.33 7.24 5.21
CA SER A 142 -4.55 7.39 3.76
C SER A 142 -6.03 7.25 3.43
N SER A 143 -6.69 6.20 3.93
CA SER A 143 -8.08 5.91 3.60
C SER A 143 -9.07 6.90 4.20
N LEU A 144 -8.84 7.39 5.43
CA LEU A 144 -9.67 8.44 6.04
C LEU A 144 -9.64 9.72 5.19
N ALA A 145 -8.45 10.13 4.74
CA ALA A 145 -8.30 11.32 3.91
C ALA A 145 -8.84 11.12 2.47
N GLN A 146 -8.62 9.94 1.89
CA GLN A 146 -9.12 9.58 0.55
C GLN A 146 -10.65 9.40 0.51
N ASN A 147 -11.29 9.01 1.60
CA ASN A 147 -12.75 8.84 1.65
C ASN A 147 -13.50 10.13 1.26
N GLY A 148 -12.99 11.30 1.68
CA GLY A 148 -13.54 12.59 1.27
C GLY A 148 -13.39 12.86 -0.24
N VAL A 149 -12.36 12.29 -0.86
CA VAL A 149 -12.08 12.45 -2.30
C VAL A 149 -13.00 11.58 -3.15
N MET A 150 -13.26 10.35 -2.72
CA MET A 150 -14.06 9.37 -3.47
C MET A 150 -15.57 9.66 -3.48
N ASN A 151 -16.04 10.66 -2.73
CA ASN A 151 -17.44 11.13 -2.73
C ASN A 151 -18.49 10.04 -2.49
N ASN A 152 -18.12 8.96 -1.79
CA ASN A 152 -18.99 7.80 -1.58
C ASN A 152 -18.93 7.32 -0.12
N SER A 153 -19.67 8.03 0.73
CA SER A 153 -19.73 7.78 2.19
C SER A 153 -20.18 6.35 2.52
N ARG A 154 -21.01 5.73 1.66
CA ARG A 154 -21.57 4.39 1.85
C ARG A 154 -20.49 3.29 1.87
N TYR A 155 -19.38 3.48 1.18
CA TYR A 155 -18.28 2.51 1.13
C TYR A 155 -17.03 2.97 1.88
N GLY A 156 -17.06 4.14 2.53
CA GLY A 156 -15.90 4.69 3.21
C GLY A 156 -15.39 3.81 4.35
N SER A 157 -16.28 3.17 5.12
CA SER A 157 -15.89 2.22 6.17
C SER A 157 -15.30 0.93 5.61
N LYS A 158 -15.79 0.45 4.47
CA LYS A 158 -15.22 -0.71 3.76
C LYS A 158 -13.84 -0.39 3.19
N TRP A 159 -13.67 0.80 2.61
CA TRP A 159 -12.36 1.27 2.14
C TRP A 159 -11.36 1.43 3.28
N PHE A 160 -11.80 2.00 4.39
CA PHE A 160 -10.99 2.14 5.60
C PHE A 160 -10.56 0.78 6.13
N GLY A 161 -11.50 -0.12 6.42
CA GLY A 161 -11.20 -1.44 6.96
C GLY A 161 -10.28 -2.22 6.01
N TYR A 162 -10.58 -2.20 4.72
CA TYR A 162 -9.74 -2.85 3.73
C TYR A 162 -8.32 -2.25 3.71
N SER A 163 -8.17 -0.94 3.59
CA SER A 163 -6.85 -0.28 3.56
C SER A 163 -6.07 -0.54 4.85
N PHE A 164 -6.72 -0.39 6.00
CA PHE A 164 -6.13 -0.61 7.32
C PHE A 164 -5.58 -2.05 7.46
N PHE A 165 -6.43 -3.06 7.25
CA PHE A 165 -6.03 -4.46 7.47
C PHE A 165 -5.07 -4.97 6.39
N SER A 166 -5.32 -4.65 5.11
CA SER A 166 -4.44 -5.10 4.03
C SER A 166 -3.04 -4.52 4.15
N TRP A 167 -2.91 -3.24 4.49
CA TRP A 167 -1.60 -2.62 4.69
C TRP A 167 -0.93 -3.13 5.95
N ALA A 168 -1.67 -3.31 7.05
CA ALA A 168 -1.12 -3.91 8.27
C ALA A 168 -0.48 -5.28 7.97
N ILE A 169 -1.22 -6.18 7.32
CA ILE A 169 -0.71 -7.52 6.98
C ILE A 169 0.47 -7.44 6.01
N THR A 170 0.34 -6.63 4.95
CA THR A 170 1.37 -6.48 3.92
C THR A 170 2.68 -5.98 4.52
N PHE A 171 2.64 -4.94 5.36
CA PHE A 171 3.82 -4.41 6.02
C PHE A 171 4.37 -5.34 7.10
N ALA A 172 3.50 -6.00 7.88
CA ALA A 172 3.94 -6.97 8.87
C ALA A 172 4.78 -8.09 8.24
N ILE A 173 4.31 -8.64 7.12
CA ILE A 173 5.05 -9.68 6.38
C ILE A 173 6.28 -9.09 5.70
N GLY A 174 6.18 -7.92 5.05
CA GLY A 174 7.34 -7.28 4.41
C GLY A 174 8.48 -6.98 5.38
N PHE A 175 8.17 -6.47 6.58
CA PHE A 175 9.17 -6.28 7.63
C PHE A 175 9.71 -7.62 8.16
N ALA A 176 8.86 -8.64 8.33
CA ALA A 176 9.30 -9.96 8.73
C ALA A 176 10.25 -10.61 7.70
N ILE A 177 9.99 -10.44 6.40
CA ILE A 177 10.89 -10.86 5.32
C ILE A 177 12.22 -10.12 5.44
N SER A 178 12.17 -8.79 5.55
CA SER A 178 13.38 -7.97 5.66
C SER A 178 14.26 -8.43 6.84
N TRP A 179 13.65 -8.66 8.01
CA TRP A 179 14.34 -9.10 9.22
C TRP A 179 14.80 -10.56 9.17
N GLY A 180 13.98 -11.47 8.66
CA GLY A 180 14.32 -12.90 8.56
C GLY A 180 15.49 -13.15 7.62
N LEU A 181 15.70 -12.25 6.66
CA LEU A 181 16.83 -12.30 5.72
C LEU A 181 18.09 -11.58 6.23
N ARG A 182 18.02 -10.83 7.34
CA ARG A 182 19.20 -10.15 7.91
C ARG A 182 20.26 -11.19 8.31
N GLY A 183 21.46 -11.03 7.76
CA GLY A 183 22.60 -11.92 8.00
C GLY A 183 22.68 -13.13 7.08
N ALA A 184 21.62 -13.44 6.31
CA ALA A 184 21.62 -14.49 5.30
C ALA A 184 21.94 -13.97 3.89
N VAL A 185 21.55 -12.72 3.60
CA VAL A 185 21.80 -12.03 2.31
C VAL A 185 22.25 -10.60 2.56
N ASP A 186 22.81 -9.97 1.52
CA ASP A 186 23.13 -8.55 1.51
C ASP A 186 21.89 -7.68 1.83
N GLU A 187 22.09 -6.58 2.56
CA GLU A 187 21.01 -5.68 2.98
C GLU A 187 20.24 -5.11 1.78
N THR A 188 20.93 -4.85 0.67
CA THR A 188 20.32 -4.36 -0.58
C THR A 188 19.35 -5.39 -1.16
N ILE A 189 19.73 -6.67 -1.12
CA ILE A 189 18.89 -7.78 -1.63
C ILE A 189 17.65 -7.93 -0.74
N SER A 190 17.84 -7.89 0.59
CA SER A 190 16.72 -7.95 1.55
C SER A 190 15.72 -6.81 1.32
N LEU A 191 16.20 -5.59 1.11
CA LEU A 191 15.36 -4.42 0.81
C LEU A 191 14.63 -4.57 -0.52
N ALA A 192 15.32 -5.02 -1.57
CA ALA A 192 14.72 -5.23 -2.89
C ALA A 192 13.59 -6.28 -2.85
N LEU A 193 13.82 -7.41 -2.17
CA LEU A 193 12.82 -8.47 -2.00
C LEU A 193 11.61 -7.99 -1.19
N SER A 194 11.86 -7.24 -0.12
CA SER A 194 10.79 -6.67 0.71
C SER A 194 9.94 -5.68 -0.09
N ALA A 195 10.58 -4.81 -0.87
CA ALA A 195 9.89 -3.85 -1.72
C ALA A 195 9.04 -4.53 -2.83
N ALA A 196 9.59 -5.55 -3.51
CA ALA A 196 8.84 -6.35 -4.47
C ALA A 196 7.62 -7.02 -3.82
N PHE A 197 7.82 -7.64 -2.66
CA PHE A 197 6.75 -8.31 -1.92
C PHE A 197 5.63 -7.34 -1.53
N LEU A 198 5.99 -6.17 -0.99
CA LEU A 198 5.02 -5.15 -0.58
C LEU A 198 4.17 -4.67 -1.77
N MET A 199 4.80 -4.46 -2.92
CA MET A 199 4.09 -4.06 -4.14
C MET A 199 3.17 -5.18 -4.66
N ILE A 200 3.66 -6.41 -4.78
CA ILE A 200 2.84 -7.55 -5.24
C ILE A 200 1.64 -7.77 -4.31
N SER A 201 1.89 -7.77 -3.00
CA SER A 201 0.85 -7.96 -1.98
C SER A 201 -0.20 -6.85 -2.00
N SER A 202 0.23 -5.60 -2.24
CA SER A 202 -0.70 -4.48 -2.45
C SER A 202 -1.60 -4.69 -3.66
N GLY A 203 -1.08 -5.27 -4.74
CA GLY A 203 -1.85 -5.65 -5.93
C GLY A 203 -2.85 -6.78 -5.66
N ILE A 204 -2.43 -7.84 -4.96
CA ILE A 204 -3.30 -8.95 -4.55
C ILE A 204 -4.44 -8.41 -3.68
N ALA A 205 -4.09 -7.61 -2.68
CA ALA A 205 -5.07 -7.02 -1.81
C ALA A 205 -6.07 -6.19 -2.63
N LEU A 206 -5.61 -5.37 -3.58
CA LEU A 206 -6.48 -4.52 -4.39
C LEU A 206 -7.46 -5.37 -5.20
N VAL A 207 -7.00 -6.48 -5.79
CA VAL A 207 -7.88 -7.43 -6.49
C VAL A 207 -8.91 -8.05 -5.55
N ILE A 208 -8.51 -8.43 -4.33
CA ILE A 208 -9.45 -8.96 -3.31
C ILE A 208 -10.48 -7.90 -2.91
N PHE A 209 -10.09 -6.64 -2.79
CA PHE A 209 -11.03 -5.54 -2.54
C PHE A 209 -12.03 -5.40 -3.67
N LEU A 210 -11.54 -5.31 -4.91
CA LEU A 210 -12.37 -5.17 -6.11
C LEU A 210 -13.33 -6.35 -6.29
N ASN A 211 -12.96 -7.57 -5.86
CA ASN A 211 -13.86 -8.72 -5.81
C ASN A 211 -15.03 -8.52 -4.84
N ASN A 212 -14.77 -7.93 -3.67
CA ASN A 212 -15.77 -7.73 -2.63
C ASN A 212 -16.59 -6.43 -2.83
N THR A 213 -16.08 -5.50 -3.62
CA THR A 213 -16.72 -4.20 -3.90
C THR A 213 -16.59 -3.80 -5.38
N PRO A 214 -17.10 -4.61 -6.33
CA PRO A 214 -16.95 -4.35 -7.77
C PRO A 214 -17.59 -3.04 -8.22
N GLN A 215 -18.61 -2.58 -7.48
CA GLN A 215 -19.29 -1.31 -7.73
C GLN A 215 -18.34 -0.10 -7.65
N ILE A 216 -17.25 -0.19 -6.87
CA ILE A 216 -16.33 0.95 -6.70
C ILE A 216 -15.53 1.23 -7.98
N GLU A 217 -15.27 0.19 -8.80
CA GLU A 217 -14.53 0.31 -10.05
C GLU A 217 -15.42 0.46 -11.28
N PHE A 218 -16.59 -0.19 -11.31
CA PHE A 218 -17.42 -0.34 -12.51
C PHE A 218 -18.78 0.39 -12.48
N SER A 219 -18.94 1.43 -11.65
CA SER A 219 -20.13 2.30 -11.70
C SER A 219 -19.80 3.77 -11.87
#